data_AF-N1P7W5-F1
#
_entry.id   AF-N1P7W5-F1
#
_cell.length_a   1.000
_cell.length_b   1.000
_cell.length_c   1.000
_cell.angle_alpha   90.00
_cell.angle_beta   90.00
_cell.angle_gamma   90.00
#
_symmetry.space_group_name_H-M   'P 1'
#
loop_
_entity.id
_entity.type
_entity.pdbx_description
1 polymer ?
#
loop_
_entity_poly.entity_id
_entity_poly.type
_entity_poly.pdbx_seq_one_letter_code
_entity_poly.pdbx_strand_id
1 'polypeptide(L)'
;MDYIKKAIWGPDPKEQQRRIRSVLRKNGRNIEKSLRELTVLQNKTQQLIKKSAKKNDVRTVRLYAKELYQINKQYDRMYTSRAQLDSVRMKIDEAIRMNTLSNQMADSAGLMREVNSLVRLPQLRNTMIELEKELMKSGIISEMVDDTMESVGDVGEEMDEAVDEEVNKIVEQYTNEKFKNVDQVPTVELAANEEEQEIPDEKVDEEADRMVNEMRERLRALQN
;
A
#
# COMPACT_ATOMS: atom_id res chain seq x y z
N MET A 1 -46.90 -10.67 21.97
CA MET A 1 -47.58 -10.57 20.67
C MET A 1 -46.61 -10.64 19.48
N ASP A 2 -45.41 -10.05 19.57
CA ASP A 2 -44.47 -10.03 18.42
C ASP A 2 -43.83 -11.39 18.08
N TYR A 3 -43.60 -12.25 19.08
CA TYR A 3 -43.00 -13.59 18.85
C TYR A 3 -43.90 -14.51 18.01
N ILE A 4 -45.22 -14.46 18.19
CA ILE A 4 -46.17 -15.30 17.44
C ILE A 4 -46.32 -14.79 16.00
N LYS A 5 -46.34 -13.47 15.79
CA LYS A 5 -46.34 -12.88 14.45
C LYS A 5 -45.04 -13.18 13.69
N LYS A 6 -43.89 -13.13 14.36
CA LYS A 6 -42.57 -13.43 13.78
C LYS A 6 -42.41 -14.90 13.40
N ALA A 7 -43.04 -15.81 14.13
CA ALA A 7 -43.02 -17.25 13.84
C ALA A 7 -43.93 -17.65 12.66
N ILE A 8 -45.00 -16.89 12.40
CA ILE A 8 -45.97 -17.20 11.34
C ILE A 8 -45.69 -16.43 10.04
N TRP A 9 -45.21 -15.19 10.14
CA TRP A 9 -45.04 -14.28 8.98
C TRP A 9 -43.58 -13.92 8.65
N GLY A 10 -42.60 -14.44 9.39
CA GLY A 10 -41.20 -14.09 9.23
C GLY A 10 -40.79 -12.77 9.92
N PRO A 11 -39.51 -12.36 9.81
CA PRO A 11 -39.02 -11.14 10.45
C PRO A 11 -39.63 -9.89 9.83
N ASP A 12 -40.04 -8.91 10.65
CA ASP A 12 -40.59 -7.62 10.19
C ASP A 12 -39.66 -6.96 9.15
N PRO A 13 -40.14 -6.61 7.94
CA PRO A 13 -39.33 -5.99 6.90
C PRO A 13 -38.55 -4.75 7.39
N LYS A 14 -39.13 -3.95 8.30
CA LYS A 14 -38.43 -2.80 8.87
C LYS A 14 -37.28 -3.21 9.79
N GLU A 15 -37.43 -4.30 10.53
CA GLU A 15 -36.36 -4.87 11.37
C GLU A 15 -35.20 -5.39 10.49
N GLN A 16 -35.51 -6.08 9.39
CA GLN A 16 -34.51 -6.57 8.43
C GLN A 16 -33.70 -5.43 7.80
N GLN A 17 -34.40 -4.39 7.31
CA GLN A 17 -33.75 -3.19 6.74
C GLN A 17 -32.83 -2.51 7.77
N ARG A 18 -33.27 -2.41 9.03
CA ARG A 18 -32.45 -1.84 10.10
C ARG A 18 -31.18 -2.67 10.36
N ARG A 19 -31.28 -4.00 10.34
CA ARG A 19 -30.12 -4.90 10.49
C ARG A 19 -29.14 -4.74 9.32
N ILE A 20 -29.61 -4.79 8.09
CA ILE A 20 -28.81 -4.61 6.87
C ILE A 20 -28.02 -3.29 6.93
N ARG A 21 -28.71 -2.18 7.23
CA ARG A 21 -28.06 -0.86 7.39
C ARG A 21 -27.06 -0.81 8.54
N SER A 22 -27.33 -1.51 9.63
CA SER A 22 -26.42 -1.59 10.77
C SER A 22 -25.13 -2.34 10.42
N VAL A 23 -25.24 -3.46 9.71
CA VAL A 23 -24.09 -4.25 9.24
C VAL A 23 -23.23 -3.44 8.29
N LEU A 24 -23.82 -2.81 7.28
CA LEU A 24 -23.10 -1.95 6.33
C LEU A 24 -22.35 -0.81 7.03
N ARG A 25 -22.99 -0.11 7.97
CA ARG A 25 -22.33 0.96 8.75
C ARG A 25 -21.22 0.46 9.65
N LYS A 26 -21.37 -0.72 10.25
CA LYS A 26 -20.33 -1.34 11.08
C LYS A 26 -19.11 -1.70 10.21
N ASN A 27 -19.36 -2.30 9.05
CA ASN A 27 -18.31 -2.68 8.11
C ASN A 27 -17.59 -1.47 7.53
N GLY A 28 -18.33 -0.42 7.17
CA GLY A 28 -17.73 0.85 6.73
C GLY A 28 -16.77 1.43 7.78
N ARG A 29 -17.19 1.49 9.06
CA ARG A 29 -16.34 1.96 10.16
C ARG A 29 -15.12 1.07 10.41
N ASN A 30 -15.26 -0.25 10.24
CA ASN A 30 -14.14 -1.18 10.35
C ASN A 30 -13.10 -0.93 9.26
N ILE A 31 -13.52 -0.72 8.01
CA ILE A 31 -12.60 -0.38 6.90
C ILE A 31 -11.92 0.97 7.17
N GLU A 32 -12.66 2.00 7.59
CA GLU A 32 -12.08 3.31 7.92
C GLU A 32 -11.06 3.25 9.08
N LYS A 33 -11.31 2.38 10.06
CA LYS A 33 -10.35 2.12 11.13
C LYS A 33 -9.07 1.47 10.57
N SER A 34 -9.20 0.41 9.77
CA SER A 34 -8.06 -0.27 9.14
C SER A 34 -7.26 0.66 8.23
N LEU A 35 -7.93 1.51 7.44
CA LEU A 35 -7.26 2.51 6.60
C LEU A 35 -6.40 3.46 7.44
N ARG A 36 -6.93 3.98 8.55
CA ARG A 36 -6.15 4.84 9.47
C ARG A 36 -4.96 4.11 10.09
N GLU A 37 -5.15 2.86 10.50
CA GLU A 37 -4.07 2.04 11.05
C GLU A 37 -2.96 1.78 10.01
N LEU A 38 -3.34 1.49 8.76
CA LEU A 38 -2.42 1.31 7.64
C LEU A 38 -1.68 2.60 7.29
N THR A 39 -2.34 3.76 7.27
CA THR A 39 -1.66 5.05 7.05
C THR A 39 -0.63 5.35 8.15
N VAL A 40 -0.95 5.07 9.41
CA VAL A 40 0.01 5.24 10.52
C VAL A 40 1.19 4.28 10.35
N LEU A 41 0.93 3.02 9.98
CA LEU A 41 1.97 2.03 9.74
C LEU A 41 2.86 2.41 8.56
N GLN A 42 2.28 2.84 7.45
CA GLN A 42 2.98 3.34 6.25
C GLN A 42 3.96 4.46 6.62
N ASN A 43 3.50 5.49 7.34
CA ASN A 43 4.34 6.60 7.79
C ASN A 43 5.50 6.13 8.70
N LYS A 44 5.25 5.18 9.60
CA LYS A 44 6.29 4.61 10.46
C LYS A 44 7.33 3.84 9.64
N THR A 45 6.90 3.01 8.70
CA THR A 45 7.79 2.24 7.83
C THR A 45 8.62 3.15 6.95
N GLN A 46 8.05 4.22 6.39
CA GLN A 46 8.81 5.25 5.66
C GLN A 46 9.89 5.90 6.53
N GLN A 47 9.58 6.24 7.79
CA GLN A 47 10.58 6.77 8.72
C GLN A 47 11.69 5.76 9.03
N LEU A 48 11.36 4.46 9.15
CA LEU A 48 12.33 3.41 9.36
C LEU A 48 13.26 3.25 8.15
N ILE A 49 12.71 3.25 6.92
CA ILE A 49 13.49 3.24 5.67
C ILE A 49 14.46 4.43 5.64
N LYS A 50 13.99 5.64 5.94
CA LYS A 50 14.86 6.84 5.99
C LYS A 50 15.97 6.70 7.04
N LYS A 51 15.67 6.14 8.21
CA LYS A 51 16.66 5.92 9.28
C LYS A 51 17.69 4.85 8.91
N SER A 52 17.29 3.74 8.28
CA SER A 52 18.21 2.68 7.84
C SER A 52 19.05 3.13 6.64
N ALA A 53 18.48 3.89 5.71
CA ALA A 53 19.21 4.48 4.58
C ALA A 53 20.28 5.48 5.07
N LYS A 54 20.00 6.25 6.12
CA LYS A 54 21.01 7.11 6.76
C LYS A 54 22.21 6.31 7.29
N LYS A 55 21.95 5.14 7.89
CA LYS A 55 22.96 4.21 8.42
C LYS A 55 23.66 3.37 7.35
N ASN A 56 23.31 3.53 6.08
CA ASN A 56 23.86 2.76 4.96
C ASN A 56 23.60 1.24 5.07
N ASP A 57 22.54 0.84 5.78
CA ASP A 57 22.15 -0.56 5.92
C ASP A 57 21.18 -0.96 4.80
N VAL A 58 21.75 -1.37 3.67
CA VAL A 58 21.01 -1.73 2.44
C VAL A 58 20.08 -2.92 2.66
N ARG A 59 20.47 -3.89 3.50
CA ARG A 59 19.65 -5.08 3.77
C ARG A 59 18.38 -4.70 4.51
N THR A 60 18.50 -3.89 5.55
CA THR A 60 17.35 -3.41 6.33
C THR A 60 16.47 -2.46 5.53
N VAL A 61 17.05 -1.61 4.67
CA VAL A 61 16.29 -0.76 3.74
C VAL A 61 15.43 -1.61 2.80
N ARG A 62 16.01 -2.66 2.18
CA ARG A 62 15.26 -3.57 1.29
C ARG A 62 14.16 -4.30 2.04
N LEU A 63 14.40 -4.76 3.27
CA LEU A 63 13.38 -5.41 4.10
C LEU A 63 12.19 -4.47 4.35
N TYR A 64 12.44 -3.24 4.81
CA TYR A 64 11.37 -2.28 5.07
C TYR A 64 10.68 -1.78 3.79
N ALA A 65 11.38 -1.76 2.65
CA ALA A 65 10.78 -1.46 1.36
C ALA A 65 9.78 -2.55 0.92
N LYS A 66 10.11 -3.84 1.11
CA LYS A 66 9.17 -4.95 0.89
C LYS A 66 7.94 -4.83 1.78
N GLU A 67 8.13 -4.50 3.06
CA GLU A 67 7.01 -4.26 3.99
C GLU A 67 6.15 -3.07 3.55
N LEU A 68 6.76 -1.96 3.14
CA LEU A 68 6.05 -0.77 2.66
C LEU A 68 5.20 -1.08 1.42
N TYR A 69 5.73 -1.87 0.49
CA TYR A 69 5.00 -2.34 -0.69
C TYR A 69 3.73 -3.10 -0.29
N GLN A 70 3.86 -4.07 0.62
CA GLN A 70 2.72 -4.86 1.11
C GLN A 70 1.68 -3.99 1.83
N ILE A 71 2.12 -3.03 2.65
CA ILE A 71 1.23 -2.07 3.32
C ILE A 71 0.46 -1.24 2.31
N ASN A 72 1.11 -0.72 1.26
CA ASN A 72 0.46 0.05 0.21
C ASN A 72 -0.58 -0.79 -0.54
N LYS A 73 -0.22 -2.02 -0.95
CA LYS A 73 -1.16 -2.95 -1.61
C LYS A 73 -2.37 -3.26 -0.73
N GLN A 74 -2.14 -3.46 0.57
CA GLN A 74 -3.22 -3.66 1.52
C GLN A 74 -4.10 -2.41 1.66
N TYR A 75 -3.51 -1.21 1.68
CA TYR A 75 -4.22 0.06 1.72
C TYR A 75 -5.11 0.24 0.49
N ASP A 76 -4.57 0.03 -0.71
CA ASP A 76 -5.30 0.16 -1.97
C ASP A 76 -6.47 -0.83 -2.06
N ARG A 77 -6.24 -2.07 -1.62
CA ARG A 77 -7.30 -3.06 -1.48
C ARG A 77 -8.38 -2.60 -0.51
N MET A 78 -8.02 -2.05 0.66
CA MET A 78 -9.00 -1.53 1.62
C MET A 78 -9.76 -0.30 1.09
N TYR A 79 -9.08 0.56 0.33
CA TYR A 79 -9.66 1.77 -0.25
C TYR A 79 -10.68 1.44 -1.35
N THR A 80 -10.32 0.56 -2.28
CA THR A 80 -11.24 0.05 -3.31
C THR A 80 -12.43 -0.68 -2.69
N SER A 81 -12.18 -1.48 -1.65
CA SER A 81 -13.23 -2.16 -0.88
C SER A 81 -14.19 -1.18 -0.21
N ARG A 82 -13.71 -0.02 0.24
CA ARG A 82 -14.58 1.00 0.81
C ARG A 82 -15.55 1.55 -0.24
N ALA A 83 -15.03 1.87 -1.42
CA ALA A 83 -15.86 2.34 -2.53
C ALA A 83 -16.90 1.29 -2.95
N GLN A 84 -16.49 0.01 -3.03
CA GLN A 84 -17.40 -1.10 -3.30
C GLN A 84 -18.50 -1.22 -2.23
N LEU A 85 -18.16 -1.09 -0.95
CA LEU A 85 -19.14 -1.12 0.15
C LEU A 85 -20.14 0.03 0.06
N ASP A 86 -19.68 1.23 -0.31
CA ASP A 86 -20.55 2.39 -0.48
C ASP A 86 -21.48 2.20 -1.71
N SER A 87 -21.00 1.62 -2.82
CA SER A 87 -21.83 1.20 -3.96
C SER A 87 -22.91 0.21 -3.54
N VAL A 88 -22.51 -0.88 -2.86
CA VAL A 88 -23.43 -1.91 -2.34
C VAL A 88 -24.49 -1.30 -1.44
N ARG A 89 -24.09 -0.37 -0.56
CA ARG A 89 -25.03 0.36 0.31
C ARG A 89 -26.06 1.14 -0.50
N MET A 90 -25.63 1.88 -1.52
CA MET A 90 -26.54 2.66 -2.37
C MET A 90 -27.53 1.76 -3.11
N LYS A 91 -27.04 0.67 -3.72
CA LYS A 91 -27.86 -0.32 -4.42
C LYS A 91 -28.86 -1.02 -3.50
N ILE A 92 -28.47 -1.34 -2.28
CA ILE A 92 -29.38 -1.90 -1.26
C ILE A 92 -30.45 -0.87 -0.87
N ASP A 93 -30.08 0.39 -0.64
CA ASP A 93 -31.05 1.43 -0.29
C ASP A 93 -32.02 1.72 -1.47
N GLU A 94 -31.55 1.59 -2.72
CA GLU A 94 -32.39 1.61 -3.93
C GLU A 94 -33.33 0.40 -3.97
N ALA A 95 -32.82 -0.83 -3.83
CA ALA A 95 -33.62 -2.05 -3.83
C ALA A 95 -34.70 -2.05 -2.74
N ILE A 96 -34.38 -1.56 -1.53
CA ILE A 96 -35.35 -1.40 -0.44
C ILE A 96 -36.48 -0.44 -0.83
N ARG A 97 -36.16 0.68 -1.49
CA ARG A 97 -37.17 1.64 -1.96
C ARG A 97 -38.00 1.07 -3.09
N MET A 98 -37.38 0.35 -4.03
CA MET A 98 -38.08 -0.27 -5.15
C MET A 98 -39.00 -1.41 -4.70
N ASN A 99 -38.60 -2.21 -3.70
CA ASN A 99 -39.45 -3.23 -3.09
C ASN A 99 -40.73 -2.66 -2.44
N THR A 100 -40.75 -1.39 -2.03
CA THR A 100 -41.98 -0.74 -1.55
C THR A 100 -42.91 -0.29 -2.68
N LEU A 101 -42.42 -0.23 -3.92
CA LEU A 101 -43.12 0.36 -5.08
C LEU A 101 -43.51 -0.69 -6.13
N SER A 102 -42.72 -1.74 -6.36
CA SER A 102 -43.00 -2.77 -7.35
C SER A 102 -42.22 -4.06 -7.07
N ASN A 103 -42.85 -5.20 -7.34
CA ASN A 103 -42.35 -6.57 -7.09
C ASN A 103 -41.28 -7.00 -8.14
N GLN A 104 -40.36 -6.09 -8.52
CA GLN A 104 -39.41 -6.31 -9.60
C GLN A 104 -38.03 -6.72 -9.07
N MET A 105 -37.71 -8.00 -9.28
CA MET A 105 -36.51 -8.72 -8.81
C MET A 105 -35.29 -8.59 -9.74
N ALA A 106 -35.27 -7.61 -10.65
CA ALA A 106 -34.46 -7.66 -11.87
C ALA A 106 -32.95 -7.37 -11.70
N ASP A 107 -32.51 -6.69 -10.63
CA ASP A 107 -31.10 -6.25 -10.46
C ASP A 107 -30.29 -7.00 -9.38
N SER A 108 -30.76 -8.16 -8.94
CA SER A 108 -30.12 -8.93 -7.84
C SER A 108 -28.72 -9.47 -8.18
N ALA A 109 -28.45 -9.78 -9.46
CA ALA A 109 -27.19 -10.39 -9.89
C ALA A 109 -25.98 -9.42 -9.78
N GLY A 110 -26.17 -8.13 -10.10
CA GLY A 110 -25.09 -7.14 -10.01
C GLY A 110 -24.70 -6.83 -8.57
N LEU A 111 -25.70 -6.72 -7.68
CA LEU A 111 -25.48 -6.53 -6.25
C LEU A 111 -24.77 -7.73 -5.63
N MET A 112 -25.13 -8.94 -6.04
CA MET A 112 -24.53 -10.18 -5.53
C MET A 112 -23.02 -10.26 -5.83
N ARG A 113 -22.59 -9.88 -7.05
CA ARG A 113 -21.15 -9.86 -7.38
C ARG A 113 -20.35 -8.90 -6.49
N GLU A 114 -20.90 -7.72 -6.23
CA GLU A 114 -20.23 -6.73 -5.36
C GLU A 114 -20.23 -7.14 -3.89
N VAL A 115 -21.27 -7.83 -3.41
CA VAL A 115 -21.25 -8.42 -2.07
C VAL A 115 -20.21 -9.54 -2.00
N ASN A 116 -20.11 -10.39 -3.02
CA ASN A 116 -19.12 -11.47 -3.08
C ASN A 116 -17.67 -10.96 -3.09
N SER A 117 -17.38 -9.87 -3.82
CA SER A 117 -16.04 -9.27 -3.82
C SER A 117 -15.63 -8.82 -2.41
N LEU A 118 -16.58 -8.29 -1.63
CA LEU A 118 -16.35 -7.85 -0.24
C LEU A 118 -16.21 -9.01 0.75
N VAL A 119 -16.82 -10.18 0.49
CA VAL A 119 -16.67 -11.39 1.32
C VAL A 119 -15.22 -11.91 1.30
N ARG A 120 -14.49 -11.68 0.20
CA ARG A 120 -13.09 -12.10 0.06
C ARG A 120 -12.13 -11.34 0.96
N LEU A 121 -12.57 -10.22 1.54
CA LEU A 121 -11.76 -9.46 2.50
C LEU A 121 -11.82 -10.13 3.87
N PRO A 122 -10.67 -10.59 4.41
CA PRO A 122 -10.65 -11.33 5.67
C PRO A 122 -11.32 -10.58 6.83
N GLN A 123 -11.20 -9.25 6.86
CA GLN A 123 -11.74 -8.40 7.90
C GLN A 123 -13.27 -8.27 7.85
N LEU A 124 -13.88 -8.50 6.69
CA LEU A 124 -15.33 -8.31 6.47
C LEU A 124 -16.07 -9.62 6.20
N ARG A 125 -15.35 -10.70 5.86
CA ARG A 125 -15.90 -12.01 5.47
C ARG A 125 -17.12 -12.43 6.28
N ASN A 126 -16.97 -12.55 7.60
CA ASN A 126 -18.06 -13.01 8.46
C ASN A 126 -19.30 -12.11 8.39
N THR A 127 -19.08 -10.80 8.47
CA THR A 127 -20.17 -9.81 8.45
C THR A 127 -20.83 -9.66 7.07
N MET A 128 -20.08 -9.92 5.99
CA MET A 128 -20.63 -9.88 4.63
C MET A 128 -21.40 -11.17 4.29
N ILE A 129 -20.98 -12.32 4.82
CA ILE A 129 -21.78 -13.56 4.76
C ILE A 129 -23.09 -13.39 5.53
N GLU A 130 -23.06 -12.74 6.69
CA GLU A 130 -24.28 -12.39 7.43
C GLU A 130 -25.18 -11.45 6.63
N LEU A 131 -24.60 -10.42 6.00
CA LEU A 131 -25.31 -9.49 5.12
C LEU A 131 -25.97 -10.23 3.95
N GLU A 132 -25.23 -11.09 3.26
CA GLU A 132 -25.71 -11.91 2.14
C GLU A 132 -26.92 -12.76 2.56
N LYS A 133 -26.84 -13.43 3.71
CA LYS A 133 -27.97 -14.20 4.27
C LYS A 133 -29.20 -13.34 4.57
N GLU A 134 -29.02 -12.15 5.13
CA GLU A 134 -30.14 -11.24 5.39
C GLU A 134 -30.72 -10.68 4.09
N LEU A 135 -29.88 -10.42 3.07
CA LEU A 135 -30.33 -9.99 1.74
C LEU A 135 -31.13 -11.07 1.02
N MET A 136 -30.71 -12.34 1.11
CA MET A 136 -31.46 -13.49 0.59
C MET A 136 -32.82 -13.63 1.28
N LYS A 137 -32.87 -13.58 2.62
CA LYS A 137 -34.14 -13.64 3.38
C LYS A 137 -35.10 -12.49 3.03
N SER A 138 -34.54 -11.33 2.71
CA SER A 138 -35.34 -10.16 2.32
C SER A 138 -35.83 -10.21 0.88
N GLY A 139 -35.44 -11.23 0.11
CA GLY A 139 -35.77 -11.38 -1.31
C GLY A 139 -35.08 -10.35 -2.22
N ILE A 140 -34.09 -9.61 -1.71
CA ILE A 140 -33.31 -8.63 -2.49
C ILE A 140 -32.29 -9.35 -3.38
N ILE A 141 -31.73 -10.46 -2.90
CA ILE A 141 -30.83 -11.33 -3.65
C ILE A 141 -31.51 -12.69 -3.83
N SER A 142 -31.45 -13.24 -5.03
CA SER A 142 -31.97 -14.58 -5.34
C SER A 142 -31.15 -15.68 -4.67
N GLU A 143 -31.76 -16.83 -4.39
CA GLU A 143 -31.03 -18.01 -3.91
C GLU A 143 -29.91 -18.38 -4.88
N MET A 144 -28.75 -18.75 -4.31
CA MET A 144 -27.52 -19.10 -5.03
C MET A 144 -27.81 -19.96 -6.26
N VAL A 145 -27.77 -19.35 -7.44
CA VAL A 145 -27.40 -20.09 -8.64
C VAL A 145 -25.90 -20.19 -8.57
N ASP A 146 -25.39 -21.41 -8.51
CA ASP A 146 -23.99 -21.81 -8.33
C ASP A 146 -23.10 -21.43 -9.54
N ASP A 147 -23.43 -20.34 -10.23
CA ASP A 147 -22.70 -19.78 -11.35
C ASP A 147 -21.78 -18.69 -10.81
N THR A 148 -20.63 -19.08 -10.27
CA THR A 148 -19.37 -18.30 -10.34
C THR A 148 -18.21 -19.10 -9.76
N MET A 149 -17.99 -20.27 -10.34
CA MET A 149 -16.63 -20.79 -10.51
C MET A 149 -16.01 -20.13 -11.76
N GLU A 150 -16.03 -18.80 -11.82
CA GLU A 150 -15.42 -18.06 -12.93
C GLU A 150 -14.50 -16.96 -12.39
N SER A 151 -13.22 -17.30 -12.43
CA SER A 151 -12.08 -16.43 -12.65
C SER A 151 -12.25 -14.95 -12.26
N VAL A 152 -11.96 -14.65 -11.00
CA VAL A 152 -11.16 -13.44 -10.71
C VAL A 152 -9.93 -13.95 -9.98
N GLY A 153 -9.10 -14.68 -10.72
CA GLY A 153 -7.74 -15.06 -10.35
C GLY A 153 -6.75 -13.90 -10.44
N ASP A 154 -7.22 -12.65 -10.51
CA ASP A 154 -6.42 -11.49 -10.88
C ASP A 154 -6.05 -10.57 -9.69
N VAL A 155 -5.98 -11.10 -8.47
CA VAL A 155 -5.49 -10.32 -7.31
C VAL A 155 -4.43 -11.08 -6.51
N GLY A 156 -3.99 -12.25 -6.98
CA GLY A 156 -3.29 -13.24 -6.15
C GLY A 156 -1.79 -13.38 -6.36
N GLU A 157 -1.31 -13.34 -7.59
CA GLU A 157 0.09 -13.67 -7.91
C GLU A 157 0.64 -12.59 -8.83
N GLU A 158 1.09 -11.47 -8.24
CA GLU A 158 2.10 -10.68 -8.94
C GLU A 158 3.33 -11.57 -9.04
N MET A 159 3.90 -11.69 -10.25
CA MET A 159 5.17 -12.36 -10.43
C MET A 159 6.19 -11.76 -9.47
N ASP A 160 6.95 -12.61 -8.78
CA ASP A 160 7.95 -12.17 -7.79
C ASP A 160 8.91 -11.12 -8.36
N GLU A 161 9.19 -11.17 -9.68
CA GLU A 161 10.00 -10.19 -10.41
C GLU A 161 9.37 -8.78 -10.41
N ALA A 162 8.06 -8.66 -10.64
CA ALA A 162 7.36 -7.37 -10.63
C ALA A 162 7.35 -6.76 -9.22
N VAL A 163 7.24 -7.60 -8.19
CA VAL A 163 7.34 -7.16 -6.78
C VAL A 163 8.75 -6.64 -6.49
N ASP A 164 9.78 -7.35 -6.91
CA ASP A 164 11.16 -6.94 -6.68
C ASP A 164 11.53 -5.65 -7.44
N GLU A 165 10.98 -5.42 -8.64
CA GLU A 165 11.12 -4.15 -9.37
C GLU A 165 10.50 -2.97 -8.60
N GLU A 166 9.26 -3.09 -8.13
CA GLU A 166 8.59 -2.04 -7.34
C GLU A 166 9.31 -1.78 -6.02
N VAL A 167 9.83 -2.83 -5.38
CA VAL A 167 10.64 -2.70 -4.17
C VAL A 167 11.94 -1.97 -4.46
N ASN A 168 12.61 -2.26 -5.58
CA ASN A 168 13.83 -1.55 -5.99
C ASN A 168 13.54 -0.07 -6.25
N LYS A 169 12.41 0.28 -6.90
CA LYS A 169 11.97 1.68 -7.06
C LYS A 169 11.80 2.38 -5.72
N ILE A 170 11.20 1.72 -4.73
CA ILE A 170 11.07 2.26 -3.37
C ILE A 170 12.47 2.47 -2.76
N VAL A 171 13.35 1.48 -2.83
CA VAL A 171 14.72 1.61 -2.31
C VAL A 171 15.44 2.79 -2.95
N GLU A 172 15.39 2.93 -4.27
CA GLU A 172 16.00 4.04 -5.01
C GLU A 172 15.44 5.39 -4.57
N GLN A 173 14.11 5.53 -4.43
CA GLN A 173 13.48 6.78 -3.98
C GLN A 173 14.03 7.27 -2.63
N TYR A 174 14.21 6.35 -1.67
CA TYR A 174 14.68 6.72 -0.32
C TYR A 174 16.20 6.77 -0.18
N THR A 175 16.94 6.09 -1.06
CA THR A 175 18.41 6.08 -1.02
C THR A 175 18.99 7.22 -1.87
N ASN A 176 18.34 7.57 -2.98
CA ASN A 176 18.75 8.66 -3.87
C ASN A 176 18.34 10.06 -3.38
N GLU A 177 17.47 10.18 -2.36
CA GLU A 177 17.34 11.42 -1.58
C GLU A 177 18.70 11.87 -1.01
N LYS A 178 19.67 10.97 -0.80
CA LYS A 178 21.05 11.36 -0.48
C LYS A 178 21.81 11.94 -1.68
N PHE A 179 21.64 11.41 -2.89
CA PHE A 179 22.36 11.92 -4.07
C PHE A 179 21.83 13.27 -4.56
N LYS A 180 20.52 13.53 -4.50
CA LYS A 180 19.96 14.86 -4.85
C LYS A 180 20.43 16.00 -3.95
N ASN A 181 20.85 15.70 -2.71
CA ASN A 181 21.40 16.69 -1.78
C ASN A 181 22.93 16.74 -1.78
N VAL A 182 23.60 15.86 -2.54
CA VAL A 182 25.06 15.89 -2.75
C VAL A 182 25.42 16.66 -4.03
N ASP A 183 24.48 16.84 -4.97
CA ASP A 183 24.64 17.69 -6.16
C ASP A 183 24.59 19.21 -5.89
N GLN A 184 24.49 19.65 -4.62
CA GLN A 184 24.62 21.06 -4.22
C GLN A 184 25.95 21.38 -3.52
N VAL A 185 26.97 20.55 -3.70
CA VAL A 185 28.35 21.01 -3.45
C VAL A 185 28.81 21.68 -4.75
N PRO A 186 29.29 22.93 -4.74
CA PRO A 186 29.81 23.54 -5.96
C PRO A 186 30.91 22.65 -6.51
N THR A 187 30.64 22.06 -7.67
CA THR A 187 31.65 21.46 -8.53
C THR A 187 32.62 22.58 -8.86
N VAL A 188 33.75 22.62 -8.13
CA VAL A 188 34.90 23.37 -8.61
C VAL A 188 35.29 22.64 -9.88
N GLU A 189 34.96 23.26 -11.02
CA GLU A 189 35.45 22.85 -12.33
C GLU A 189 36.98 22.91 -12.28
N LEU A 190 37.60 21.76 -12.00
CA LEU A 190 38.97 21.54 -12.38
C LEU A 190 38.97 21.46 -13.90
N ALA A 191 39.51 22.51 -14.50
CA ALA A 191 39.68 22.65 -15.93
C ALA A 191 40.24 21.35 -16.53
N ALA A 192 39.49 20.81 -17.50
CA ALA A 192 40.00 19.79 -18.39
C ALA A 192 41.08 20.41 -19.26
N ASN A 193 42.34 20.15 -18.89
CA ASN A 193 43.48 20.05 -19.79
C ASN A 193 44.66 19.58 -18.95
N GLU A 194 45.08 18.33 -19.15
CA GLU A 194 46.45 17.99 -19.53
C GLU A 194 46.57 16.48 -19.70
N GLU A 195 47.35 16.14 -20.71
CA GLU A 195 47.52 14.82 -21.30
C GLU A 195 48.08 13.81 -20.29
N GLU A 196 47.58 12.57 -20.34
CA GLU A 196 48.24 11.41 -19.73
C GLU A 196 49.63 11.27 -20.36
N GLN A 197 50.65 11.78 -19.66
CA GLN A 197 52.04 11.35 -19.84
C GLN A 197 52.40 10.48 -18.64
N GLU A 198 52.55 9.19 -18.88
CA GLU A 198 53.14 8.25 -17.93
C GLU A 198 54.57 8.71 -17.62
N ILE A 199 54.81 9.14 -16.38
CA ILE A 199 56.15 9.45 -15.87
C ILE A 199 56.72 8.15 -15.29
N PRO A 200 57.90 7.66 -15.73
CA PRO A 200 58.55 6.49 -15.14
C PRO A 200 58.84 6.69 -13.65
N ASP A 201 58.58 5.66 -12.83
CA ASP A 201 58.68 5.63 -11.36
C ASP A 201 60.02 6.17 -10.78
N GLU A 202 61.08 6.23 -11.58
CA GLU A 202 62.42 6.65 -11.15
C GLU A 202 62.56 8.16 -10.85
N LYS A 203 61.63 9.00 -11.32
CA LYS A 203 61.69 10.47 -11.11
C LYS A 203 60.97 10.97 -9.87
N VAL A 204 60.13 10.14 -9.24
CA VAL A 204 59.36 10.50 -8.04
C VAL A 204 60.30 10.65 -6.83
N ASP A 205 61.35 9.83 -6.75
CA ASP A 205 62.31 9.85 -5.64
C ASP A 205 63.17 11.13 -5.64
N GLU A 206 63.61 11.62 -6.80
CA GLU A 206 64.45 12.83 -6.88
C GLU A 206 63.69 14.12 -6.53
N GLU A 207 62.39 14.17 -6.79
CA GLU A 207 61.56 15.33 -6.46
C GLU A 207 61.17 15.34 -4.99
N ALA A 208 60.89 14.16 -4.42
CA ALA A 208 60.68 13.99 -2.98
C ALA A 208 61.93 14.40 -2.17
N ASP A 209 63.13 13.99 -2.60
CA ASP A 209 64.39 14.34 -1.92
C ASP A 209 64.71 15.85 -2.00
N ARG A 210 64.37 16.50 -3.12
CA ARG A 210 64.49 17.95 -3.28
C ARG A 210 63.55 18.70 -2.32
N MET A 211 62.30 18.27 -2.23
CA MET A 211 61.29 18.89 -1.36
C MET A 211 61.63 18.71 0.13
N VAL A 212 62.19 17.55 0.51
CA VAL A 212 62.65 17.29 1.89
C VAL A 212 63.86 18.15 2.25
N ASN A 213 64.80 18.37 1.33
CA ASN A 213 65.94 19.26 1.59
C ASN A 213 65.51 20.73 1.72
N GLU A 214 64.56 21.19 0.91
CA GLU A 214 64.01 22.55 1.01
C GLU A 214 63.29 22.77 2.36
N MET A 215 62.55 21.77 2.85
CA MET A 215 61.95 21.80 4.19
C MET A 215 63.00 21.83 5.31
N ARG A 216 64.12 21.11 5.17
CA ARG A 216 65.22 21.12 6.14
C ARG A 216 65.94 22.47 6.20
N GLU A 217 66.08 23.16 5.07
CA GLU A 217 66.66 24.51 5.02
C GLU A 217 65.76 25.55 5.69
N ARG A 218 64.44 25.47 5.45
CA ARG A 218 63.45 26.34 6.12
C ARG A 218 63.43 26.14 7.63
N LEU A 219 63.59 24.91 8.11
CA LEU A 219 63.67 24.61 9.55
C LEU A 219 64.98 25.13 10.18
N ARG A 220 66.10 25.09 9.45
CA ARG A 220 67.38 25.67 9.91
C ARG A 220 67.34 27.20 9.95
N ALA A 221 66.63 27.83 9.03
CA ALA A 221 66.45 29.29 9.01
C ALA A 221 65.63 29.82 10.22
N LEU A 222 64.89 28.94 10.91
CA LEU A 222 64.13 29.27 12.13
C LEU A 222 64.91 28.97 13.43
N GLN A 223 66.14 28.47 13.35
CA GLN A 223 67.00 28.14 14.50
C GLN A 223 68.14 29.14 14.75
N ASN A 224 68.17 30.28 14.04
CA ASN A 224 69.04 31.43 14.33
C ASN A 224 68.23 32.65 14.75
#